data_AF-S0DF95-F1
#
_entry.id   AF-S0DF95-F1
#
_cell.length_a   1.000
_cell.length_b   1.000
_cell.length_c   1.000
_cell.angle_alpha   90.00
_cell.angle_beta   90.00
_cell.angle_gamma   90.00
#
_symmetry.space_group_name_H-M   'P 1'
#
loop_
_entity.id
_entity.type
_entity.pdbx_description
1 polymer ?
#
loop_
_entity_poly.entity_id
_entity_poly.type
_entity_poly.pdbx_seq_one_letter_code
_entity_poly.pdbx_strand_id
1 'polypeptide(L)' 'MDHGIGVNADRDWQGGWNGPYLKGDDVPQDPWSRPYVYRRPSERPGKDYDLCSAGPNGDATGSDMICNQ' A
#
# COMPACT_ATOMS: atom_id res chain seq x y z
N MET A 1 22.33 -39.09 -22.73
CA MET A 1 22.26 -37.80 -23.42
C MET A 1 21.00 -37.15 -22.91
N ASP A 2 21.20 -36.27 -21.94
CA ASP A 2 20.16 -35.53 -21.23
C ASP A 2 19.47 -34.58 -22.21
N HIS A 3 18.16 -34.75 -22.40
CA HIS A 3 17.32 -33.76 -23.06
C HIS A 3 16.42 -33.17 -21.98
N GLY A 4 16.94 -32.11 -21.36
CA GLY A 4 16.33 -31.38 -20.27
C GLY A 4 14.87 -31.01 -20.55
N ILE A 5 14.02 -31.44 -19.63
CA ILE A 5 12.70 -30.89 -19.39
C ILE A 5 12.84 -29.38 -19.12
N GLY A 6 12.61 -28.56 -20.14
CA GLY A 6 12.36 -27.14 -19.96
C GLY A 6 11.05 -26.97 -19.21
N VAL A 7 11.11 -26.93 -17.88
CA VAL A 7 10.04 -26.40 -17.04
C VAL A 7 9.89 -24.92 -17.38
N ASN A 8 9.13 -24.64 -18.44
CA ASN A 8 8.78 -23.28 -18.79
C ASN A 8 7.69 -22.85 -17.81
N ALA A 9 8.18 -22.30 -16.69
CA ALA A 9 7.48 -21.62 -15.61
C ALA A 9 5.94 -21.68 -15.71
N ASP A 10 5.42 -22.76 -15.17
CA ASP A 10 4.10 -22.82 -14.59
C ASP A 10 3.84 -21.59 -13.70
N ARG A 11 2.75 -20.87 -14.05
CA ARG A 11 2.03 -19.81 -13.32
C ARG A 11 2.31 -18.38 -13.78
N ASP A 12 1.89 -18.08 -15.01
CA ASP A 12 1.31 -16.77 -15.31
C ASP A 12 0.27 -16.41 -14.23
N TRP A 13 0.56 -15.35 -13.49
CA TRP A 13 -0.35 -14.77 -12.51
C TRP A 13 -1.49 -14.08 -13.27
N GLN A 14 -2.53 -14.85 -13.62
CA GLN A 14 -3.73 -14.41 -14.38
C GLN A 14 -4.58 -13.32 -13.68
N GLY A 15 -4.08 -12.69 -12.62
CA GLY A 15 -4.79 -11.75 -11.75
C GLY A 15 -4.35 -10.28 -11.86
N GLY A 16 -3.63 -9.88 -12.93
CA GLY A 16 -3.35 -8.47 -13.23
C GLY A 16 -2.39 -7.74 -12.27
N TRP A 17 -1.73 -8.46 -11.37
CA TRP A 17 -0.75 -7.89 -10.45
C TRP A 17 0.66 -8.02 -11.01
N ASN A 18 1.34 -6.88 -11.23
CA ASN A 18 2.68 -6.81 -11.83
C ASN A 18 3.81 -6.69 -10.79
N GLY A 19 3.57 -7.15 -9.56
CA GLY A 19 4.54 -7.07 -8.46
C GLY A 19 4.26 -5.91 -7.48
N PRO A 20 5.13 -5.73 -6.45
CA PRO A 20 4.90 -4.80 -5.36
C PRO A 20 4.61 -3.37 -5.83
N TYR A 21 3.63 -2.72 -5.18
CA TYR A 21 3.26 -1.34 -5.50
C TYR A 21 4.31 -0.31 -5.04
N LEU A 22 5.16 -0.69 -4.09
CA LEU A 22 6.27 0.14 -3.62
C LEU A 22 7.57 -0.30 -4.30
N LYS A 23 8.38 0.69 -4.66
CA LYS A 23 9.73 0.46 -5.15
C LYS A 23 10.68 0.47 -3.96
N GLY A 24 11.34 -0.66 -3.70
CA GLY A 24 12.22 -0.84 -2.55
C GLY A 24 11.46 -1.31 -1.29
N ASP A 25 12.20 -1.43 -0.19
CA ASP A 25 11.69 -1.95 1.08
C ASP A 25 11.15 -0.83 1.99
N ASP A 26 11.38 0.44 1.63
CA ASP A 26 11.01 1.59 2.44
C ASP A 26 9.59 2.08 2.11
N VAL A 27 8.80 2.31 3.16
CA VAL A 27 7.48 2.94 3.05
C VAL A 27 7.66 4.44 2.85
N PRO A 28 7.08 5.04 1.79
CA PRO A 28 7.19 6.48 1.59
C PRO A 28 6.53 7.24 2.74
N GLN A 29 7.21 8.28 3.19
CA GLN A 29 6.66 9.23 4.13
C GLN A 29 5.83 10.28 3.41
N ASP A 30 4.97 10.96 4.16
CA ASP A 30 4.25 12.12 3.67
C ASP A 30 5.20 13.33 3.42
N PRO A 31 4.72 14.42 2.80
CA PRO A 31 5.55 15.60 2.53
C PRO A 31 6.19 16.26 3.77
N TRP A 32 5.72 15.92 4.98
CA TRP A 32 6.22 16.41 6.25
C TRP A 32 7.11 15.37 6.97
N SER A 33 7.59 14.35 6.24
CA SER A 33 8.46 13.28 6.76
C SER A 33 7.82 12.44 7.87
N ARG A 34 6.51 12.20 7.76
CA ARG A 34 5.74 11.39 8.73
C ARG A 34 5.19 10.13 8.08
N PRO A 35 5.05 9.03 8.84
CA PRO A 35 4.43 7.82 8.33
C PRO A 35 2.93 8.03 8.09
N TYR A 36 2.40 7.41 7.05
CA TYR A 36 0.96 7.33 6.83
C TYR A 36 0.30 6.43 7.87
N VAL A 37 -0.92 6.79 8.28
CA VAL A 37 -1.76 5.99 9.16
C VAL A 37 -2.74 5.19 8.32
N TYR A 38 -2.67 3.87 8.44
CA TYR A 38 -3.60 2.95 7.80
C TYR A 38 -4.53 2.32 8.83
N ARG A 39 -5.83 2.23 8.50
CA ARG A 39 -6.83 1.57 9.34
C ARG A 39 -7.84 0.78 8.51
N ARG A 40 -8.20 -0.41 8.99
CA ARG A 40 -9.29 -1.24 8.46
C ARG A 40 -9.94 -2.04 9.62
N PRO A 41 -11.27 -2.04 9.78
CA PRO A 41 -12.27 -1.29 9.00
C PRO A 41 -12.14 0.22 9.19
N SER A 42 -12.65 0.98 8.22
CA SER A 42 -12.70 2.45 8.29
C SER A 42 -13.52 2.93 9.49
N GLU A 43 -13.09 4.03 10.11
CA GLU A 43 -13.89 4.79 11.08
C GLU A 43 -14.90 5.73 10.39
N ARG A 44 -14.65 6.05 9.11
CA ARG A 44 -15.50 6.93 8.30
C ARG A 44 -16.63 6.15 7.61
N PRO A 45 -17.87 6.67 7.58
CA PRO A 45 -18.98 6.05 6.89
C PRO A 45 -18.72 5.87 5.40
N GLY A 46 -19.07 4.70 4.86
CA GLY A 46 -19.00 4.43 3.41
C GLY A 46 -17.59 4.22 2.85
N LYS A 47 -16.60 3.97 3.71
CA LYS A 47 -15.23 3.60 3.32
C LYS A 47 -14.86 2.23 3.86
N ASP A 48 -14.03 1.50 3.12
CA ASP A 48 -13.54 0.18 3.55
C ASP A 48 -12.30 0.31 4.44
N TYR A 49 -11.48 1.33 4.18
CA TYR A 49 -10.23 1.59 4.89
C TYR A 49 -9.94 3.10 4.93
N ASP A 50 -9.14 3.48 5.90
CA ASP A 50 -8.56 4.81 6.02
C ASP A 50 -7.07 4.75 5.70
N LEU A 51 -6.62 5.67 4.85
CA LEU A 51 -5.21 5.97 4.64
C LEU A 51 -5.05 7.48 4.79
N CYS A 52 -4.37 7.90 5.86
CA CYS A 52 -4.30 9.30 6.25
C CYS A 52 -2.87 9.77 6.53
N SER A 53 -2.60 11.05 6.28
CA SER A 53 -1.39 11.77 6.72
C SER A 53 -1.75 12.70 7.89
N ALA A 54 -0.82 12.87 8.83
CA ALA A 54 -0.95 13.85 9.93
C ALA A 54 -0.91 15.32 9.44
N GLY A 55 -0.66 15.53 8.15
CA GLY A 55 -0.62 16.85 7.54
C GLY A 55 0.53 17.71 8.05
N PRO A 56 0.47 19.04 7.79
CA PRO A 56 1.49 19.98 8.25
C PRO A 56 1.64 20.02 9.77
N ASN A 57 0.51 20.00 10.48
CA ASN A 57 0.47 20.24 11.92
C ASN A 57 1.07 19.06 12.71
N GLY A 58 0.90 17.83 12.21
CA GLY A 58 1.46 16.63 12.84
C GLY A 58 0.54 15.98 13.86
N ASP A 59 -0.66 16.52 13.96
CA ASP A 59 -1.69 16.01 14.82
C ASP A 59 -2.31 14.77 14.15
N ALA A 60 -1.76 13.60 14.49
CA ALA A 60 -2.31 12.30 14.09
C ALA A 60 -3.55 11.91 14.92
N THR A 61 -4.20 12.89 15.56
CA THR A 61 -5.36 12.69 16.43
C THR A 61 -6.60 13.29 15.78
N GLY A 62 -7.57 12.45 15.44
CA GLY A 62 -8.92 12.90 15.08
C GLY A 62 -9.11 13.32 13.61
N SER A 63 -10.04 14.25 13.40
CA SER A 63 -10.58 14.67 12.08
C SER A 63 -9.67 15.57 11.26
N ASP A 64 -8.58 16.07 11.84
CA ASP A 64 -7.68 17.03 11.18
C ASP A 64 -6.65 16.37 10.26
N MET A 65 -6.66 15.03 10.23
CA MET A 65 -5.82 14.24 9.33
C MET A 65 -6.30 14.36 7.87
N ILE A 66 -5.33 14.35 6.95
CA ILE A 66 -5.60 14.36 5.52
C ILE A 66 -5.77 12.92 5.05
N CYS A 67 -7.02 12.48 4.83
CA CYS A 67 -7.35 11.09 4.50
C CYS A 67 -7.74 10.89 3.03
N ASN A 68 -7.62 9.64 2.54
CA ASN A 68 -8.12 9.22 1.23
C ASN A 68 -9.59 9.57 1.04
N GLN A 69 -9.92 10.08 -0.14
CA GLN A 69 -11.26 10.58 -0.48
C GLN A 69 -12.32 9.50 -0.54
#